data_AF-A0A6L7NBC3-F1
#
_entry.id   AF-A0A6L7NBC3-F1
#
_cell.length_a   1.000
_cell.length_b   1.000
_cell.length_c   1.000
_cell.angle_alpha   90.00
_cell.angle_beta   90.00
_cell.angle_gamma   90.00
#
_symmetry.space_group_name_H-M   'P 1'
#
loop_
_entity.id
_entity.type
_entity.pdbx_description
1 polymer ?
#
loop_
_entity_poly.entity_id
_entity_poly.type
_entity_poly.pdbx_seq_one_letter_code
_entity_poly.pdbx_strand_id
1 'polypeptide(L)'
;MFAAELGRSGEEPSFEGLLGPLDSASRAIPHLSGIGSLFRGGSRTYRQCVDTVSQHVREAHRLGLGVVLQRIAACGRGQSGQLEESVLKVLTTLVDAPRLDGDTLTIATLNYDGLLHAGLLRLQEEGLYFSDLGDGRPAAQACRRVSDSIDLDASCIREFDDLPYDIHLIQLHGSLGWLYDPYEGTTWKFRLRDLRRMSYWTEFKDGRVCMTPQIVLTDQKAKMIVDRPFSIAYKIFEDRLRSSDFWFIGGYAFGDEPVNAALRRAYQEAHVRGRQPRILIADPDPSTCNKASQIFPPINEWQDSFEYCDALFPWVVDSFTFTEFFGYYQRPF
;
A
#
# COMPACT_ATOMS: atom_id res chain seq x y z
N MET A 1 -8.14 5.94 29.18
CA MET A 1 -7.07 5.33 30.00
C MET A 1 -5.92 4.86 29.10
N PHE A 2 -6.15 3.97 28.12
CA PHE A 2 -5.13 3.52 27.16
C PHE A 2 -4.48 4.65 26.31
N ALA A 3 -5.26 5.66 25.91
CA ALA A 3 -4.75 6.83 25.16
C ALA A 3 -3.83 7.75 25.99
N ALA A 4 -3.86 7.66 27.33
CA ALA A 4 -3.03 8.50 28.20
C ALA A 4 -1.63 7.91 28.46
N GLU A 5 -1.44 6.60 28.24
CA GLU A 5 -0.14 5.94 28.40
C GLU A 5 0.73 6.00 27.13
N LEU A 6 0.12 6.18 25.96
CA LEU A 6 0.81 6.37 24.68
C LEU A 6 1.52 7.73 24.54
N GLY A 7 1.25 8.69 25.43
CA GLY A 7 1.87 10.03 25.43
C GLY A 7 3.14 10.17 26.27
N ARG A 8 3.70 9.09 26.83
CA ARG A 8 4.86 9.15 27.74
C ARG A 8 6.24 9.05 27.07
N SER A 9 6.32 8.79 25.75
CA SER A 9 7.60 8.62 25.04
C SER A 9 8.10 9.86 24.29
N GLY A 10 7.36 10.98 24.27
CA GLY A 10 7.77 12.19 23.53
C GLY A 10 7.67 12.07 21.99
N GLU A 11 7.40 10.88 21.48
CA GLU A 11 6.99 10.64 20.09
C GLU A 11 5.45 10.64 20.03
N GLU A 12 4.87 11.33 19.07
CA GLU A 12 3.43 11.23 18.82
C GLU A 12 3.08 9.77 18.52
N PRO A 13 2.04 9.21 19.15
CA PRO A 13 1.71 7.81 18.97
C PRO A 13 1.32 7.52 17.52
N SER A 14 2.17 6.77 16.81
CA SER A 14 1.89 6.32 15.47
C SER A 14 0.80 5.24 15.48
N PHE A 15 0.03 5.14 14.40
CA PHE A 15 -0.95 4.06 14.25
C PHE A 15 -0.28 2.67 14.30
N GLU A 16 0.98 2.56 13.89
CA GLU A 16 1.78 1.33 14.01
C GLU A 16 1.99 0.96 15.49
N GLY A 17 2.35 1.93 16.34
CA GLY A 17 2.48 1.72 17.79
C GLY A 17 1.17 1.33 18.48
N LEU A 18 0.03 1.76 17.93
CA LEU A 18 -1.30 1.42 18.45
C LEU A 18 -1.80 0.05 17.94
N LEU A 19 -1.73 -0.20 16.63
CA LEU A 19 -2.33 -1.36 15.99
C LEU A 19 -1.39 -2.57 15.99
N GLY A 20 -0.06 -2.38 15.95
CA GLY A 20 0.92 -3.47 15.94
C GLY A 20 0.76 -4.45 17.10
N PRO A 21 0.64 -3.98 18.37
CA PRO A 21 0.39 -4.86 19.51
C PRO A 21 -0.96 -5.59 19.42
N LEU A 22 -2.03 -4.91 18.98
CA LEU A 22 -3.36 -5.50 18.84
C LEU A 22 -3.41 -6.57 17.74
N ASP A 23 -2.78 -6.29 16.62
CA ASP A 23 -2.63 -7.20 15.49
C ASP A 23 -1.86 -8.47 15.93
N SER A 24 -0.70 -8.28 16.58
CA SER A 24 0.11 -9.37 17.13
C SER A 24 -0.67 -10.22 18.14
N ALA A 25 -1.39 -9.57 19.06
CA ALA A 25 -2.23 -10.26 20.06
C ALA A 25 -3.39 -11.02 19.41
N SER A 26 -4.08 -10.43 18.42
CA SER A 26 -5.23 -11.03 17.74
C SER A 26 -4.90 -12.36 17.05
N ARG A 27 -3.63 -12.53 16.64
CA ARG A 27 -3.08 -13.74 16.03
C ARG A 27 -2.52 -14.73 17.04
N ALA A 28 -1.81 -14.24 18.07
CA ALA A 28 -1.15 -15.11 19.05
C ALA A 28 -2.13 -15.82 19.99
N ILE A 29 -3.15 -15.11 20.50
CA ILE A 29 -4.06 -15.62 21.54
C ILE A 29 -4.84 -16.88 21.10
N PRO A 30 -5.36 -16.98 19.85
CA PRO A 30 -6.00 -18.20 19.37
C PRO A 30 -5.14 -19.46 19.50
N HIS A 31 -3.81 -19.36 19.39
CA HIS A 31 -2.90 -20.50 19.55
C HIS A 31 -2.77 -20.98 21.01
N LEU A 32 -3.11 -20.14 21.99
CA LEU A 32 -3.10 -20.50 23.41
C LEU A 32 -4.23 -21.49 23.76
N SER A 33 -5.29 -21.56 22.95
CA SER A 33 -6.41 -22.49 23.16
C SER A 33 -5.94 -23.96 23.17
N GLY A 34 -4.88 -24.28 22.42
CA GLY A 34 -4.25 -25.60 22.39
C GLY A 34 -3.53 -25.97 23.68
N ILE A 35 -2.96 -24.99 24.40
CA ILE A 35 -2.24 -25.20 25.67
C ILE A 35 -3.17 -25.69 26.76
N GLY A 36 -4.47 -25.34 26.68
CA GLY A 36 -5.50 -25.81 27.60
C GLY A 36 -5.60 -27.34 27.71
N SER A 37 -5.14 -28.06 26.67
CA SER A 37 -5.08 -29.53 26.67
C SER A 37 -3.95 -30.12 27.54
N LEU A 38 -2.92 -29.33 27.87
CA LEU A 38 -1.78 -29.75 28.68
C LEU A 38 -2.06 -29.75 30.18
N PHE A 39 -3.12 -29.06 30.62
CA PHE A 39 -3.51 -29.04 32.03
C PHE A 39 -4.33 -30.28 32.39
N ARG A 40 -3.87 -31.05 33.39
CA ARG A 40 -4.61 -32.19 33.94
C ARG A 40 -5.96 -31.69 34.48
N GLY A 41 -7.05 -32.11 33.83
CA GLY A 41 -8.40 -31.65 34.16
C GLY A 41 -9.05 -30.72 33.13
N GLY A 42 -8.38 -30.45 31.99
CA GLY A 42 -8.98 -29.91 30.76
C GLY A 42 -10.09 -28.90 31.00
N SER A 43 -9.75 -27.77 31.64
CA SER A 43 -10.79 -26.87 32.14
C SER A 43 -11.48 -26.20 30.95
N ARG A 44 -12.74 -26.57 30.72
CA ARG A 44 -13.66 -25.89 29.80
C ARG A 44 -13.64 -24.37 30.03
N THR A 45 -13.44 -23.97 31.29
CA THR A 45 -13.25 -22.60 31.74
C THR A 45 -12.03 -21.92 31.08
N TYR A 46 -10.87 -22.57 30.99
CA TYR A 46 -9.69 -21.99 30.35
C TYR A 46 -9.93 -21.70 28.88
N ARG A 47 -10.50 -22.66 28.14
CA ARG A 47 -10.84 -22.45 26.71
C ARG A 47 -11.81 -21.29 26.55
N GLN A 48 -12.88 -21.25 27.36
CA GLN A 48 -13.84 -20.15 27.35
C GLN A 48 -13.19 -18.78 27.63
N CYS A 49 -12.25 -18.71 28.57
CA CYS A 49 -11.49 -17.49 28.84
C CYS A 49 -10.62 -17.09 27.63
N VAL A 50 -9.88 -18.03 27.04
CA VAL A 50 -9.05 -17.76 25.86
C VAL A 50 -9.92 -17.30 24.69
N ASP A 51 -11.08 -17.93 24.46
CA ASP A 51 -12.00 -17.57 23.39
C ASP A 51 -12.57 -16.16 23.59
N THR A 52 -12.96 -15.84 24.83
CA THR A 52 -13.50 -14.52 25.19
C THR A 52 -12.44 -13.43 25.01
N VAL A 53 -11.21 -13.66 25.48
CA VAL A 53 -10.10 -12.73 25.29
C VAL A 53 -9.74 -12.58 23.80
N SER A 54 -9.71 -13.69 23.06
CA SER A 54 -9.48 -13.67 21.60
C SER A 54 -10.51 -12.81 20.88
N GLN A 55 -11.79 -12.95 21.24
CA GLN A 55 -12.87 -12.18 20.66
C GLN A 55 -12.73 -10.68 20.96
N HIS A 56 -12.46 -10.31 22.22
CA HIS A 56 -12.28 -8.91 22.60
C HIS A 56 -11.08 -8.27 21.89
N VAL A 57 -9.95 -8.98 21.78
CA VAL A 57 -8.76 -8.46 21.08
C VAL A 57 -9.03 -8.32 19.58
N ARG A 58 -9.72 -9.26 18.94
CA ARG A 58 -10.13 -9.14 17.54
C ARG A 58 -11.08 -7.97 17.32
N GLU A 59 -12.02 -7.74 18.23
CA GLU A 59 -12.94 -6.62 18.17
C GLU A 59 -12.22 -5.27 18.35
N ALA A 60 -11.34 -5.16 19.33
CA ALA A 60 -10.51 -3.97 19.55
C ALA A 60 -9.61 -3.68 18.34
N HIS A 61 -8.98 -4.72 17.79
CA HIS A 61 -8.17 -4.60 16.57
C HIS A 61 -9.02 -4.12 15.38
N ARG A 62 -10.18 -4.75 15.13
CA ARG A 62 -11.11 -4.38 14.06
C ARG A 62 -11.59 -2.92 14.20
N LEU A 63 -11.95 -2.50 15.40
CA LEU A 63 -12.37 -1.12 15.68
C LEU A 63 -11.24 -0.13 15.42
N GLY A 64 -10.03 -0.39 15.95
CA GLY A 64 -8.86 0.45 15.74
C GLY A 64 -8.50 0.55 14.26
N LEU A 65 -8.43 -0.59 13.56
CA LEU A 65 -8.18 -0.65 12.12
C LEU A 65 -9.24 0.13 11.34
N GLY A 66 -10.52 -0.05 11.65
CA GLY A 66 -11.61 0.66 10.98
C GLY A 66 -11.56 2.18 11.18
N VAL A 67 -11.13 2.66 12.36
CA VAL A 67 -10.92 4.10 12.61
C VAL A 67 -9.79 4.64 11.74
N VAL A 68 -8.64 3.96 11.71
CA VAL A 68 -7.48 4.37 10.90
C VAL A 68 -7.83 4.37 9.41
N LEU A 69 -8.43 3.29 8.91
CA LEU A 69 -8.82 3.19 7.50
C LEU A 69 -9.89 4.21 7.12
N GLN A 70 -10.85 4.51 8.01
CA GLN A 70 -11.81 5.57 7.79
C GLN A 70 -11.12 6.94 7.67
N ARG A 71 -10.12 7.21 8.53
CA ARG A 71 -9.35 8.45 8.48
C ARG A 71 -8.57 8.56 7.18
N ILE A 72 -7.84 7.52 6.79
CA ILE A 72 -7.13 7.47 5.50
C ILE A 72 -8.11 7.66 4.33
N ALA A 73 -9.27 6.99 4.36
CA ALA A 73 -10.28 7.12 3.31
C ALA A 73 -10.90 8.53 3.21
N ALA A 74 -10.94 9.27 4.31
CA ALA A 74 -11.43 10.65 4.39
C ALA A 74 -10.36 11.68 3.99
N CYS A 75 -9.10 11.44 4.34
CA CYS A 75 -7.96 12.26 3.93
C CYS A 75 -7.62 12.04 2.45
N GLY A 76 -7.71 10.81 1.95
CA GLY A 76 -7.49 10.41 0.55
C GLY A 76 -8.54 10.88 -0.44
N ARG A 77 -9.35 11.87 -0.08
CA ARG A 77 -10.14 12.68 -1.00
C ARG A 77 -9.41 14.00 -1.05
N GLY A 78 -8.96 14.47 -2.22
CA GLY A 78 -8.34 15.80 -2.31
C GLY A 78 -9.22 16.84 -1.60
N GLN A 79 -8.84 17.21 -0.37
CA GLN A 79 -9.69 18.05 0.49
C GLN A 79 -9.75 19.49 -0.05
N SER A 80 -8.77 19.83 -0.90
CA SER A 80 -8.74 20.97 -1.80
C SER A 80 -8.64 20.45 -3.24
N GLY A 81 -9.38 21.05 -4.19
CA GLY A 81 -9.25 20.72 -5.62
C GLY A 81 -7.79 20.83 -6.13
N GLN A 82 -6.99 21.64 -5.45
CA GLN A 82 -5.56 21.81 -5.69
C GLN A 82 -4.72 20.54 -5.53
N LEU A 83 -5.00 19.67 -4.54
CA LEU A 83 -4.27 18.40 -4.41
C LEU A 83 -4.60 17.46 -5.56
N GLU A 84 -5.87 17.41 -5.97
CA GLU A 84 -6.30 16.62 -7.14
C GLU A 84 -5.64 17.13 -8.43
N GLU A 85 -5.63 18.45 -8.64
CA GLU A 85 -4.91 19.08 -9.76
C GLU A 85 -3.42 18.76 -9.75
N SER A 86 -2.80 18.75 -8.56
CA SER A 86 -1.38 18.42 -8.40
C SER A 86 -1.07 16.98 -8.77
N VAL A 87 -1.90 16.04 -8.29
CA VAL A 87 -1.79 14.61 -8.63
C VAL A 87 -1.96 14.40 -10.13
N LEU A 88 -2.97 15.04 -10.73
CA LEU A 88 -3.21 14.95 -12.17
C LEU A 88 -2.04 15.52 -12.96
N LYS A 89 -1.53 16.69 -12.59
CA LYS A 89 -0.36 17.29 -13.25
C LYS A 89 0.84 16.33 -13.21
N VAL A 90 1.14 15.74 -12.06
CA VAL A 90 2.21 14.74 -11.94
C VAL A 90 1.95 13.53 -12.83
N LEU A 91 0.74 12.97 -12.81
CA LEU A 91 0.40 11.80 -13.63
C LEU A 91 0.46 12.09 -15.13
N THR A 92 -0.10 13.22 -15.58
CA THR A 92 -0.01 13.67 -16.97
C THR A 92 1.45 13.81 -17.39
N THR A 93 2.28 14.47 -16.58
CA THR A 93 3.71 14.60 -16.86
C THR A 93 4.43 13.26 -16.96
N LEU A 94 4.09 12.29 -16.10
CA LEU A 94 4.68 10.95 -16.16
C LEU A 94 4.23 10.17 -17.40
N VAL A 95 2.95 10.28 -17.77
CA VAL A 95 2.35 9.60 -18.93
C VAL A 95 2.85 10.17 -20.25
N ASP A 96 2.96 11.49 -20.33
CA ASP A 96 3.38 12.24 -21.53
C ASP A 96 4.90 12.33 -21.68
N ALA A 97 5.65 11.85 -20.68
CA ALA A 97 7.10 11.77 -20.76
C ALA A 97 7.51 10.99 -22.03
N PRO A 98 8.46 11.51 -22.84
CA PRO A 98 8.93 10.82 -24.02
C PRO A 98 9.42 9.40 -23.68
N ARG A 99 8.85 8.40 -24.35
CA ARG A 99 9.11 6.97 -24.19
C ARG A 99 9.41 6.35 -25.55
N LEU A 100 10.23 5.30 -25.59
CA LEU A 100 10.39 4.52 -26.82
C LEU A 100 9.13 3.67 -27.03
N ASP A 101 8.82 3.38 -28.30
CA ASP A 101 7.71 2.49 -28.63
C ASP A 101 7.91 1.12 -27.95
N GLY A 102 6.94 0.72 -27.13
CA GLY A 102 6.98 -0.52 -26.35
C GLY A 102 7.48 -0.36 -24.91
N ASP A 103 7.90 0.84 -24.49
CA ASP A 103 8.29 1.09 -23.10
C ASP A 103 7.08 1.08 -22.16
N THR A 104 7.24 0.41 -21.03
CA THR A 104 6.22 0.30 -19.99
C THR A 104 6.46 1.33 -18.88
N LEU A 105 5.45 2.15 -18.56
CA LEU A 105 5.46 2.99 -17.35
C LEU A 105 4.86 2.19 -16.18
N THR A 106 5.66 1.87 -15.17
CA THR A 106 5.17 1.22 -13.95
C THR A 106 5.20 2.19 -12.76
N ILE A 107 4.02 2.44 -12.19
CA ILE A 107 3.83 3.23 -10.98
C ILE A 107 3.61 2.25 -9.82
N ALA A 108 4.65 2.04 -9.01
CA ALA A 108 4.53 1.27 -7.77
C ALA A 108 4.28 2.22 -6.60
N THR A 109 3.25 1.97 -5.80
CA THR A 109 2.86 2.83 -4.68
C THR A 109 2.69 2.04 -3.38
N LEU A 110 3.07 2.69 -2.28
CA LEU A 110 2.82 2.25 -0.91
C LEU A 110 1.54 2.87 -0.32
N ASN A 111 0.90 3.77 -1.06
CA ASN A 111 -0.29 4.49 -0.60
C ASN A 111 -1.55 3.64 -0.77
N TYR A 112 -2.37 3.63 0.28
CA TYR A 112 -3.63 2.89 0.34
C TYR A 112 -4.84 3.69 -0.16
N ASP A 113 -4.69 5.01 -0.17
CA ASP A 113 -5.76 6.01 -0.16
C ASP A 113 -6.51 6.16 -1.49
N GLY A 114 -5.92 5.61 -2.56
CA GLY A 114 -6.48 5.60 -3.90
C GLY A 114 -6.29 6.91 -4.67
N LEU A 115 -5.48 7.87 -4.20
CA LEU A 115 -5.32 9.17 -4.85
C LEU A 115 -4.72 9.05 -6.26
N LEU A 116 -3.62 8.29 -6.40
CA LEU A 116 -3.00 7.98 -7.69
C LEU A 116 -3.96 7.21 -8.61
N HIS A 117 -4.70 6.25 -8.06
CA HIS A 117 -5.67 5.47 -8.82
C HIS A 117 -6.82 6.35 -9.33
N ALA A 118 -7.31 7.29 -8.53
CA ALA A 118 -8.34 8.24 -8.94
C ALA A 118 -7.86 9.15 -10.07
N GLY A 119 -6.61 9.63 -10.00
CA GLY A 119 -6.01 10.42 -11.08
C GLY A 119 -5.88 9.63 -12.39
N LEU A 120 -5.43 8.38 -12.32
CA LEU A 120 -5.34 7.50 -13.49
C LEU A 120 -6.71 7.17 -14.09
N LEU A 121 -7.74 6.95 -13.25
CA LEU A 121 -9.12 6.75 -13.72
C LEU A 121 -9.65 7.98 -14.46
N ARG A 122 -9.31 9.19 -14.01
CA ARG A 122 -9.68 10.42 -14.71
C ARG A 122 -8.98 10.55 -16.06
N LEU A 123 -7.68 10.26 -16.13
CA LEU A 123 -6.97 10.19 -17.42
C LEU A 123 -7.53 9.10 -18.34
N GLN A 124 -8.05 8.01 -17.77
CA GLN A 124 -8.73 6.98 -18.55
C GLN A 124 -10.04 7.47 -19.18
N GLU A 125 -10.79 8.36 -18.52
CA GLU A 125 -11.94 9.05 -19.13
C GLU A 125 -11.51 9.94 -20.32
N GLU A 126 -10.25 10.37 -20.35
CA GLU A 126 -9.62 11.15 -21.43
C GLU A 126 -8.94 10.27 -22.51
N GLY A 127 -9.04 8.94 -22.39
CA GLY A 127 -8.53 7.99 -23.39
C GLY A 127 -7.24 7.26 -23.02
N LEU A 128 -6.71 7.47 -21.81
CA LEU A 128 -5.60 6.68 -21.28
C LEU A 128 -6.04 5.23 -21.01
N TYR A 129 -5.20 4.25 -21.31
CA TYR A 129 -5.42 2.87 -20.88
C TYR A 129 -4.31 2.46 -19.93
N PHE A 130 -4.67 1.97 -18.74
CA PHE A 130 -3.72 1.46 -17.76
C PHE A 130 -4.25 0.16 -17.14
N SER A 131 -3.32 -0.64 -16.62
CA SER A 131 -3.62 -1.89 -15.92
C SER A 131 -3.26 -1.76 -14.46
N ASP A 132 -3.99 -2.48 -13.62
CA ASP A 132 -3.63 -2.70 -12.23
C ASP A 132 -3.93 -4.16 -11.83
N LEU A 133 -3.76 -4.47 -10.55
CA LEU A 133 -3.94 -5.82 -10.03
C LEU A 133 -5.39 -6.31 -10.00
N GLY A 134 -6.38 -5.47 -10.28
CA GLY A 134 -7.75 -5.91 -10.55
C GLY A 134 -7.84 -6.57 -11.92
N ASP A 135 -8.41 -7.77 -11.97
CA ASP A 135 -8.68 -8.44 -13.22
C ASP A 135 -9.95 -7.86 -13.86
N GLY A 136 -9.75 -7.03 -14.87
CA GLY A 136 -10.80 -6.37 -15.64
C GLY A 136 -11.52 -7.28 -16.64
N ARG A 137 -11.11 -8.55 -16.79
CA ARG A 137 -11.76 -9.49 -17.72
C ARG A 137 -13.18 -9.81 -17.24
N PRO A 138 -14.18 -9.94 -18.14
CA PRO A 138 -15.55 -10.26 -17.74
C PRO A 138 -15.68 -11.53 -16.88
N ALA A 139 -14.85 -12.55 -17.13
CA ALA A 139 -14.83 -13.79 -16.35
C ALA A 139 -14.33 -13.61 -14.91
N ALA A 140 -13.63 -12.51 -14.62
CA ALA A 140 -13.10 -12.19 -13.30
C ALA A 140 -13.87 -11.07 -12.59
N GLN A 141 -14.93 -10.55 -13.22
CA GLN A 141 -15.86 -9.59 -12.63
C GLN A 141 -17.03 -10.33 -11.99
N ALA A 142 -17.43 -9.90 -10.79
CA ALA A 142 -18.55 -10.48 -10.07
C ALA A 142 -19.22 -9.43 -9.18
N CYS A 143 -20.53 -9.60 -8.96
CA CYS A 143 -21.24 -8.86 -7.93
C CYS A 143 -21.03 -9.58 -6.58
N ARG A 144 -20.52 -8.87 -5.59
CA ARG A 144 -20.06 -9.43 -4.31
C ARG A 144 -20.77 -8.78 -3.15
N ARG A 145 -21.28 -9.61 -2.25
CA ARG A 145 -21.90 -9.17 -1.00
C ARG A 145 -20.84 -8.61 -0.07
N VAL A 146 -20.94 -7.34 0.27
CA VAL A 146 -20.00 -6.67 1.19
C VAL A 146 -20.61 -6.50 2.59
N SER A 147 -21.94 -6.39 2.68
CA SER A 147 -22.71 -6.39 3.92
C SER A 147 -24.03 -7.15 3.72
N ASP A 148 -24.82 -7.34 4.79
CA ASP A 148 -26.07 -8.11 4.76
C ASP A 148 -27.07 -7.67 3.69
N SER A 149 -26.97 -6.41 3.22
CA SER A 149 -27.94 -5.79 2.31
C SER A 149 -27.33 -5.16 1.05
N ILE A 150 -26.00 -5.26 0.86
CA ILE A 150 -25.31 -4.54 -0.23
C ILE A 150 -24.39 -5.50 -0.98
N ASP A 151 -24.71 -5.65 -2.27
CA ASP A 151 -23.84 -6.28 -3.25
C ASP A 151 -23.21 -5.18 -4.13
N LEU A 152 -21.91 -5.32 -4.44
CA LEU A 152 -21.15 -4.38 -5.27
C LEU A 152 -20.39 -5.11 -6.37
N ASP A 153 -20.23 -4.45 -7.51
CA ASP A 153 -19.34 -4.94 -8.57
C ASP A 153 -17.89 -4.93 -8.09
N ALA A 154 -17.22 -6.04 -8.34
CA ALA A 154 -15.83 -6.24 -7.99
C ALA A 154 -15.08 -7.04 -9.07
N SER A 155 -13.78 -6.84 -9.12
CA SER A 155 -12.85 -7.63 -9.92
C SER A 155 -11.99 -8.48 -9.01
N CYS A 156 -11.76 -9.74 -9.35
CA CYS A 156 -10.80 -10.57 -8.62
C CYS A 156 -9.40 -9.94 -8.71
N ILE A 157 -8.58 -10.06 -7.68
CA ILE A 157 -7.15 -9.70 -7.79
C ILE A 157 -6.44 -10.74 -8.65
N ARG A 158 -5.61 -10.28 -9.59
CA ARG A 158 -4.84 -11.12 -10.52
C ARG A 158 -3.94 -12.10 -9.77
N GLU A 159 -3.77 -13.28 -10.34
CA GLU A 159 -2.84 -14.29 -9.84
C GLU A 159 -1.48 -14.27 -10.54
N PHE A 160 -1.41 -13.66 -11.72
CA PHE A 160 -0.26 -13.66 -12.62
C PHE A 160 0.04 -12.25 -13.14
N ASP A 161 1.24 -12.07 -13.69
CA ASP A 161 1.63 -10.87 -14.41
C ASP A 161 1.12 -10.96 -15.86
N ASP A 162 -0.17 -10.68 -16.05
CA ASP A 162 -0.85 -10.66 -17.34
C ASP A 162 -1.52 -9.29 -17.60
N LEU A 163 -0.83 -8.22 -17.18
CA LEU A 163 -1.26 -6.84 -17.34
C LEU A 163 -1.29 -6.47 -18.85
N PRO A 164 -2.44 -6.06 -19.41
CA PRO A 164 -2.61 -5.91 -20.86
C PRO A 164 -2.11 -4.60 -21.48
N TYR A 165 -1.85 -3.56 -20.68
CA TYR A 165 -1.49 -2.21 -21.17
C TYR A 165 -0.05 -1.84 -20.79
N ASP A 166 0.50 -0.78 -21.38
CA ASP A 166 1.87 -0.30 -21.14
C ASP A 166 2.01 0.58 -19.90
N ILE A 167 0.90 0.98 -19.27
CA ILE A 167 0.90 1.73 -18.02
C ILE A 167 0.37 0.82 -16.91
N HIS A 168 1.16 0.64 -15.86
CA HIS A 168 0.83 -0.23 -14.73
C HIS A 168 0.76 0.54 -13.42
N LEU A 169 -0.29 0.29 -12.63
CA LEU A 169 -0.39 0.72 -11.23
C LEU A 169 -0.27 -0.50 -10.32
N ILE A 170 0.81 -0.55 -9.52
CA ILE A 170 1.10 -1.63 -8.59
C ILE A 170 0.97 -1.13 -7.15
N GLN A 171 0.06 -1.73 -6.39
CA GLN A 171 -0.26 -1.36 -5.01
C GLN A 171 0.43 -2.32 -4.05
N LEU A 172 1.67 -2.01 -3.66
CA LEU A 172 2.54 -2.92 -2.92
C LEU A 172 2.00 -3.29 -1.53
N HIS A 173 1.31 -2.36 -0.88
CA HIS A 173 0.70 -2.58 0.43
C HIS A 173 -0.83 -2.71 0.37
N GLY A 174 -1.36 -2.99 -0.81
CA GLY A 174 -2.78 -3.11 -1.07
C GLY A 174 -3.48 -1.77 -1.21
N SER A 175 -4.80 -1.79 -1.06
CA SER A 175 -5.64 -0.63 -1.29
C SER A 175 -6.85 -0.66 -0.38
N LEU A 176 -7.38 0.53 -0.04
CA LEU A 176 -8.72 0.66 0.54
C LEU A 176 -9.81 0.00 -0.31
N GLY A 177 -9.56 -0.22 -1.60
CA GLY A 177 -10.46 -0.95 -2.49
C GLY A 177 -10.33 -2.47 -2.43
N TRP A 178 -9.35 -3.05 -1.74
CA TRP A 178 -9.13 -4.49 -1.71
C TRP A 178 -9.76 -5.11 -0.47
N LEU A 179 -10.72 -6.01 -0.66
CA LEU A 179 -11.37 -6.73 0.43
C LEU A 179 -11.21 -8.24 0.22
N TYR A 180 -10.83 -8.94 1.28
CA TYR A 180 -10.78 -10.39 1.33
C TYR A 180 -12.13 -10.95 1.76
N ASP A 181 -12.61 -11.91 0.98
CA ASP A 181 -13.76 -12.73 1.28
C ASP A 181 -13.31 -13.98 2.05
N PRO A 182 -13.62 -14.10 3.35
CA PRO A 182 -13.23 -15.26 4.14
C PRO A 182 -13.97 -16.55 3.76
N TYR A 183 -15.10 -16.46 3.04
CA TYR A 183 -15.86 -17.63 2.59
C TYR A 183 -15.27 -18.22 1.31
N GLU A 184 -14.87 -17.37 0.37
CA GLU A 184 -14.24 -17.80 -0.90
C GLU A 184 -12.71 -17.92 -0.81
N GLY A 185 -12.10 -17.39 0.25
CA GLY A 185 -10.64 -17.36 0.39
C GLY A 185 -9.95 -16.49 -0.67
N THR A 186 -10.65 -15.48 -1.20
CA THR A 186 -10.23 -14.69 -2.37
C THR A 186 -10.25 -13.20 -2.07
N THR A 187 -9.32 -12.44 -2.64
CA THR A 187 -9.33 -10.97 -2.56
C THR A 187 -9.96 -10.35 -3.80
N TRP A 188 -10.86 -9.42 -3.55
CA TRP A 188 -11.64 -8.69 -4.54
C TRP A 188 -11.27 -7.20 -4.50
N LYS A 189 -11.19 -6.59 -5.67
CA LYS A 189 -11.02 -5.15 -5.85
C LYS A 189 -12.35 -4.50 -6.17
N PHE A 190 -12.73 -3.56 -5.32
CA PHE A 190 -13.91 -2.72 -5.46
C PHE A 190 -13.52 -1.31 -5.89
N ARG A 191 -14.47 -0.61 -6.51
CA ARG A 191 -14.35 0.82 -6.72
C ARG A 191 -14.46 1.53 -5.36
N LEU A 192 -13.43 2.29 -5.00
CA LEU A 192 -13.37 2.98 -3.71
C LEU A 192 -14.55 3.96 -3.52
N ARG A 193 -15.08 4.54 -4.61
CA ARG A 193 -16.27 5.38 -4.59
C ARG A 193 -17.50 4.65 -4.04
N ASP A 194 -17.66 3.37 -4.36
CA ASP A 194 -18.83 2.59 -3.97
C ASP A 194 -18.71 2.16 -2.50
N LEU A 195 -17.52 1.73 -2.06
CA LEU A 195 -17.23 1.50 -0.64
C LEU A 195 -17.48 2.75 0.22
N ARG A 196 -17.11 3.93 -0.29
CA ARG A 196 -17.37 5.22 0.36
C ARG A 196 -18.86 5.53 0.45
N ARG A 197 -19.63 5.28 -0.60
CA ARG A 197 -21.09 5.53 -0.64
C ARG A 197 -21.86 4.66 0.36
N MET A 198 -21.47 3.39 0.51
CA MET A 198 -22.09 2.49 1.48
C MET A 198 -21.58 2.69 2.92
N SER A 199 -20.71 3.67 3.17
CA SER A 199 -20.06 3.87 4.48
C SER A 199 -19.35 2.62 5.01
N TYR A 200 -18.68 1.87 4.12
CA TYR A 200 -18.06 0.56 4.42
C TYR A 200 -17.22 0.59 5.71
N TRP A 201 -16.40 1.62 5.92
CA TRP A 201 -15.53 1.71 7.09
C TRP A 201 -16.29 1.86 8.41
N THR A 202 -17.46 2.50 8.38
CA THR A 202 -18.35 2.56 9.55
C THR A 202 -18.92 1.17 9.84
N GLU A 203 -19.44 0.49 8.82
CA GLU A 203 -19.98 -0.87 8.95
C GLU A 203 -18.90 -1.87 9.38
N PHE A 204 -17.65 -1.71 8.91
CA PHE A 204 -16.50 -2.51 9.30
C PHE A 204 -16.15 -2.33 10.78
N LYS A 205 -16.18 -1.11 11.32
CA LYS A 205 -16.01 -0.83 12.76
C LYS A 205 -17.16 -1.35 13.61
N ASP A 206 -18.34 -1.53 13.03
CA ASP A 206 -19.52 -2.04 13.73
C ASP A 206 -19.68 -3.56 13.57
N GLY A 207 -18.86 -4.19 12.73
CA GLY A 207 -18.87 -5.64 12.53
C GLY A 207 -20.01 -6.12 11.64
N ARG A 208 -20.54 -5.23 10.79
CA ARG A 208 -21.70 -5.46 9.91
C ARG A 208 -21.33 -5.76 8.45
N VAL A 209 -20.05 -5.98 8.17
CA VAL A 209 -19.54 -6.39 6.85
C VAL A 209 -18.96 -7.79 6.95
N CYS A 210 -19.06 -8.54 5.85
CA CYS A 210 -18.57 -9.91 5.76
C CYS A 210 -17.16 -10.02 5.17
N MET A 211 -16.64 -8.95 4.58
CA MET A 211 -15.30 -8.89 4.00
C MET A 211 -14.34 -8.08 4.85
N THR A 212 -13.05 -8.35 4.73
CA THR A 212 -12.00 -7.67 5.51
C THR A 212 -11.02 -6.94 4.61
N PRO A 213 -10.63 -5.70 4.91
CA PRO A 213 -9.67 -4.96 4.08
C PRO A 213 -8.32 -5.66 4.01
N GLN A 214 -7.72 -5.67 2.81
CA GLN A 214 -6.39 -6.24 2.54
C GLN A 214 -5.37 -5.11 2.36
N ILE A 215 -4.78 -4.73 3.50
CA ILE A 215 -3.87 -3.60 3.62
C ILE A 215 -2.73 -3.98 4.58
N VAL A 216 -1.50 -3.65 4.21
CA VAL A 216 -0.33 -3.82 5.10
C VAL A 216 -0.12 -2.52 5.88
N LEU A 217 -0.49 -2.46 7.15
CA LEU A 217 -0.31 -1.25 7.98
C LEU A 217 0.80 -1.39 9.03
N THR A 218 0.95 -2.55 9.65
CA THR A 218 1.79 -2.74 10.84
C THR A 218 3.21 -3.17 10.48
N ASP A 219 4.06 -3.32 11.49
CA ASP A 219 5.41 -3.87 11.46
C ASP A 219 5.51 -5.30 10.89
N GLN A 220 4.38 -5.95 10.63
CA GLN A 220 4.31 -7.33 10.12
C GLN A 220 4.48 -7.45 8.60
N LYS A 221 5.01 -6.41 7.95
CA LYS A 221 5.15 -6.28 6.49
C LYS A 221 5.83 -7.51 5.87
N ALA A 222 6.96 -7.94 6.42
CA ALA A 222 7.75 -9.06 5.89
C ALA A 222 6.97 -10.39 5.78
N LYS A 223 5.97 -10.61 6.63
CA LYS A 223 5.13 -11.80 6.56
C LYS A 223 3.96 -11.64 5.59
N MET A 224 3.34 -10.47 5.53
CA MET A 224 2.18 -10.26 4.66
C MET A 224 2.57 -10.25 3.18
N ILE A 225 3.74 -9.70 2.84
CA ILE A 225 4.17 -9.58 1.44
C ILE A 225 4.41 -10.91 0.74
N VAL A 226 4.66 -12.01 1.48
CA VAL A 226 4.86 -13.34 0.88
C VAL A 226 3.54 -14.04 0.58
N ASP A 227 2.47 -13.59 1.21
CA ASP A 227 1.13 -14.13 1.01
C ASP A 227 0.39 -13.36 -0.10
N ARG A 228 -0.59 -14.01 -0.71
CA ARG A 228 -1.50 -13.36 -1.66
C ARG A 228 -2.40 -12.36 -0.92
N PRO A 229 -2.74 -11.21 -1.53
CA PRO A 229 -2.39 -10.76 -2.89
C PRO A 229 -1.06 -10.00 -3.01
N PHE A 230 -0.33 -9.76 -1.93
CA PHE A 230 0.84 -8.89 -1.96
C PHE A 230 2.03 -9.51 -2.71
N SER A 231 2.16 -10.83 -2.66
CA SER A 231 3.25 -11.54 -3.34
C SER A 231 3.26 -11.34 -4.86
N ILE A 232 2.08 -11.25 -5.49
CA ILE A 232 2.01 -10.94 -6.93
C ILE A 232 2.40 -9.48 -7.20
N ALA A 233 2.00 -8.55 -6.34
CA ALA A 233 2.37 -7.14 -6.46
C ALA A 233 3.90 -6.95 -6.39
N TYR A 234 4.54 -7.57 -5.39
CA TYR A 234 5.99 -7.54 -5.21
C TYR A 234 6.73 -8.24 -6.34
N LYS A 235 6.21 -9.37 -6.85
CA LYS A 235 6.79 -10.05 -8.00
C LYS A 235 6.80 -9.13 -9.24
N ILE A 236 5.67 -8.54 -9.58
CA ILE A 236 5.56 -7.63 -10.73
C ILE A 236 6.48 -6.43 -10.54
N PHE A 237 6.50 -5.84 -9.35
CA PHE A 237 7.38 -4.72 -9.03
C PHE A 237 8.86 -5.06 -9.23
N GLU A 238 9.33 -6.17 -8.69
CA GLU A 238 10.71 -6.62 -8.88
C GLU A 238 11.05 -6.89 -10.35
N ASP A 239 10.14 -7.53 -11.08
CA ASP A 239 10.34 -7.81 -12.50
C ASP A 239 10.45 -6.51 -13.31
N ARG A 240 9.63 -5.49 -13.00
CA ARG A 240 9.69 -4.17 -13.63
C ARG A 240 10.93 -3.38 -13.24
N LEU A 241 11.40 -3.47 -11.99
CA LEU A 241 12.69 -2.89 -11.59
C LEU A 241 13.85 -3.49 -12.40
N ARG A 242 13.90 -4.82 -12.54
CA ARG A 242 14.95 -5.53 -13.30
C ARG A 242 14.99 -5.18 -14.78
N SER A 243 13.83 -4.90 -15.38
CA SER A 243 13.74 -4.59 -16.80
C SER A 243 13.96 -3.11 -17.11
N SER A 244 13.71 -2.21 -16.16
CA SER A 244 13.76 -0.76 -16.36
C SER A 244 15.18 -0.20 -16.33
N ASP A 245 15.47 0.72 -17.26
CA ASP A 245 16.70 1.51 -17.29
C ASP A 245 16.63 2.79 -16.44
N PHE A 246 15.44 3.19 -16.01
CA PHE A 246 15.23 4.43 -15.25
C PHE A 246 14.26 4.20 -14.09
N TRP A 247 14.68 4.57 -12.88
CA TRP A 247 13.88 4.48 -11.66
C TRP A 247 13.67 5.87 -11.08
N PHE A 248 12.41 6.23 -10.86
CA PHE A 248 12.05 7.44 -10.13
C PHE A 248 11.46 7.05 -8.77
N ILE A 249 12.05 7.56 -7.69
CA ILE A 249 11.65 7.29 -6.31
C ILE A 249 11.27 8.62 -5.67
N GLY A 250 9.97 8.85 -5.49
CA GLY A 250 9.44 10.09 -4.91
C GLY A 250 8.82 9.87 -3.53
N GLY A 251 9.14 10.74 -2.57
CA GLY A 251 8.50 10.78 -1.24
C GLY A 251 8.60 9.48 -0.44
N TYR A 252 9.69 8.74 -0.61
CA TYR A 252 9.91 7.47 0.05
C TYR A 252 11.12 7.56 0.98
N ALA A 253 10.84 7.52 2.28
CA ALA A 253 11.85 7.68 3.33
C ALA A 253 12.75 6.45 3.55
N PHE A 254 12.64 5.40 2.71
CA PHE A 254 13.40 4.15 2.83
C PHE A 254 13.24 3.41 4.17
N GLY A 255 12.12 3.59 4.87
CA GLY A 255 11.80 2.88 6.12
C GLY A 255 11.17 1.50 5.93
N ASP A 256 10.96 1.06 4.69
CA ASP A 256 10.24 -0.18 4.38
C ASP A 256 11.19 -1.28 3.89
N GLU A 257 11.63 -2.16 4.79
CA GLU A 257 12.64 -3.17 4.43
C GLU A 257 12.22 -4.11 3.30
N PRO A 258 10.98 -4.60 3.21
CA PRO A 258 10.49 -5.32 2.02
C PRO A 258 10.80 -4.63 0.68
N VAL A 259 10.46 -3.35 0.57
CA VAL A 259 10.68 -2.55 -0.65
C VAL A 259 12.18 -2.32 -0.86
N ASN A 260 12.92 -1.96 0.21
CA ASN A 260 14.36 -1.78 0.16
C ASN A 260 15.09 -3.05 -0.32
N ALA A 261 14.64 -4.22 0.16
CA ALA A 261 15.22 -5.50 -0.23
C ALA A 261 14.93 -5.82 -1.71
N ALA A 262 13.74 -5.51 -2.22
CA ALA A 262 13.41 -5.63 -3.63
C ALA A 262 14.27 -4.69 -4.50
N LEU A 263 14.41 -3.42 -4.11
CA LEU A 263 15.28 -2.43 -4.77
C LEU A 263 16.73 -2.91 -4.80
N ARG A 264 17.26 -3.35 -3.66
CA ARG A 264 18.64 -3.86 -3.52
C ARG A 264 18.89 -5.07 -4.42
N ARG A 265 17.98 -6.05 -4.43
CA ARG A 265 18.08 -7.24 -5.31
C ARG A 265 18.10 -6.85 -6.78
N ALA A 266 17.12 -6.06 -7.23
CA ALA A 266 17.02 -5.64 -8.63
C ALA A 266 18.26 -4.83 -9.07
N TYR A 267 18.77 -3.96 -8.20
CA TYR A 267 19.95 -3.15 -8.48
C TYR A 267 21.21 -4.00 -8.63
N GLN A 268 21.44 -4.93 -7.69
CA GLN A 268 22.57 -5.85 -7.73
C GLN A 268 22.52 -6.76 -8.96
N GLU A 269 21.34 -7.29 -9.31
CA GLU A 269 21.16 -8.11 -10.49
C GLU A 269 21.43 -7.34 -11.80
N ALA A 270 20.95 -6.09 -11.90
CA ALA A 270 21.25 -5.23 -13.05
C ALA A 270 22.76 -5.03 -13.21
N HIS A 271 23.45 -4.75 -12.10
CA HIS A 271 24.89 -4.56 -12.09
C HIS A 271 25.66 -5.81 -12.54
N VAL A 272 25.29 -7.00 -12.04
CA VAL A 272 25.90 -8.27 -12.48
C VAL A 272 25.74 -8.50 -13.99
N ARG A 273 24.69 -7.94 -14.60
CA ARG A 273 24.43 -8.00 -16.05
C ARG A 273 25.11 -6.88 -16.84
N GLY A 274 25.94 -6.04 -16.19
CA GLY A 274 26.58 -4.89 -16.83
C GLY A 274 25.61 -3.75 -17.16
N ARG A 275 24.42 -3.73 -16.54
CA ARG A 275 23.46 -2.62 -16.62
C ARG A 275 23.53 -1.78 -15.37
N GLN A 276 23.30 -0.48 -15.51
CA GLN A 276 23.21 0.43 -14.38
C GLN A 276 21.96 1.31 -14.58
N PRO A 277 20.84 1.01 -13.87
CA PRO A 277 19.66 1.84 -14.00
C PRO A 277 19.99 3.26 -13.51
N ARG A 278 19.48 4.26 -14.21
CA ARG A 278 19.51 5.65 -13.79
C ARG A 278 18.48 5.83 -12.69
N ILE A 279 18.91 6.22 -11.49
CA ILE A 279 18.04 6.36 -10.33
C ILE A 279 17.91 7.84 -10.00
N LEU A 280 16.69 8.36 -10.02
CA LEU A 280 16.35 9.70 -9.55
C LEU A 280 15.53 9.58 -8.27
N ILE A 281 16.01 10.20 -7.19
CA ILE A 281 15.31 10.25 -5.90
C ILE A 281 14.88 11.69 -5.64
N ALA A 282 13.61 11.87 -5.27
CA ALA A 282 13.03 13.17 -4.99
C ALA A 282 12.25 13.13 -3.68
N ASP A 283 12.82 13.72 -2.63
CA ASP A 283 12.25 13.75 -1.30
C ASP A 283 12.65 15.06 -0.60
N PRO A 284 11.74 15.74 0.11
CA PRO A 284 12.07 16.97 0.84
C PRO A 284 12.94 16.74 2.08
N ASP A 285 13.05 15.50 2.61
CA ASP A 285 13.94 15.17 3.72
C ASP A 285 15.36 14.84 3.19
N PRO A 286 16.37 15.68 3.47
CA PRO A 286 17.74 15.42 3.03
C PRO A 286 18.35 14.14 3.63
N SER A 287 17.81 13.62 4.73
CA SER A 287 18.25 12.36 5.33
C SER A 287 18.00 11.15 4.42
N THR A 288 17.05 11.28 3.48
CA THR A 288 16.67 10.26 2.51
C THR A 288 17.86 9.81 1.65
N CYS A 289 18.76 10.73 1.29
CA CYS A 289 19.97 10.41 0.53
C CYS A 289 20.90 9.44 1.28
N ASN A 290 21.08 9.65 2.59
CA ASN A 290 21.92 8.78 3.41
C ASN A 290 21.34 7.38 3.57
N LYS A 291 20.02 7.24 3.53
CA LYS A 291 19.34 5.93 3.56
C LYS A 291 19.41 5.25 2.18
N ALA A 292 19.22 6.01 1.12
CA ALA A 292 19.32 5.52 -0.25
C ALA A 292 20.70 4.91 -0.56
N SER A 293 21.78 5.54 -0.08
CA SER A 293 23.15 5.03 -0.28
C SER A 293 23.42 3.68 0.40
N GLN A 294 22.62 3.30 1.40
CA GLN A 294 22.68 1.97 2.03
C GLN A 294 22.00 0.88 1.18
N ILE A 295 21.14 1.29 0.26
CA ILE A 295 20.39 0.40 -0.64
C ILE A 295 21.11 0.29 -1.98
N PHE A 296 21.64 1.41 -2.47
CA PHE A 296 22.39 1.53 -3.72
C PHE A 296 23.85 1.84 -3.39
N PRO A 297 24.65 0.85 -2.93
CA PRO A 297 26.02 1.10 -2.54
C PRO A 297 26.84 1.62 -3.72
N PRO A 298 27.76 2.58 -3.48
CA PRO A 298 28.55 3.16 -4.54
C PRO A 298 29.52 2.12 -5.14
N ILE A 299 29.29 1.77 -6.39
CA ILE A 299 30.26 1.12 -7.28
C ILE A 299 31.22 2.21 -7.79
N ASN A 300 32.21 2.61 -6.99
CA ASN A 300 33.44 3.36 -7.30
C ASN A 300 33.46 4.59 -8.27
N GLU A 301 32.37 5.02 -8.90
CA GLU A 301 32.31 6.13 -9.88
C GLU A 301 31.01 6.97 -9.75
N TRP A 302 30.72 7.49 -8.55
CA TRP A 302 29.38 8.03 -8.19
C TRP A 302 29.25 9.57 -8.18
N GLN A 303 30.13 10.31 -8.83
CA GLN A 303 30.04 11.79 -8.83
C GLN A 303 29.04 12.36 -9.85
N ASP A 304 28.65 11.63 -10.90
CA ASP A 304 27.88 12.21 -12.01
C ASP A 304 26.41 11.76 -12.10
N SER A 305 25.95 10.82 -11.26
CA SER A 305 24.62 10.18 -11.40
C SER A 305 23.62 10.45 -10.27
N PHE A 306 23.99 11.27 -9.28
CA PHE A 306 23.08 11.75 -8.24
C PHE A 306 22.88 13.25 -8.42
N GLU A 307 22.00 13.63 -9.35
CA GLU A 307 21.50 14.99 -9.39
C GLU A 307 20.49 15.14 -8.24
N TYR A 308 20.96 15.73 -7.13
CA TYR A 308 20.08 16.22 -6.09
C TYR A 308 19.35 17.45 -6.64
N CYS A 309 18.12 17.24 -7.09
CA CYS A 309 17.36 18.22 -7.85
C CYS A 309 16.62 19.21 -6.93
N ASP A 310 17.35 20.03 -6.17
CA ASP A 310 16.78 21.31 -5.71
C ASP A 310 16.59 22.29 -6.89
N ALA A 311 17.30 22.08 -8.02
CA ALA A 311 17.40 23.05 -9.12
C ALA A 311 16.87 22.59 -10.50
N LEU A 312 16.62 21.30 -10.73
CA LEU A 312 16.18 20.78 -12.05
C LEU A 312 14.64 20.68 -12.22
N PHE A 313 13.89 20.95 -11.15
CA PHE A 313 12.42 20.93 -11.18
C PHE A 313 11.67 22.16 -11.70
N PRO A 314 12.28 23.29 -12.16
CA PRO A 314 11.48 24.36 -12.77
C PRO A 314 10.74 23.93 -14.05
N TRP A 315 11.12 22.81 -14.69
CA TRP A 315 10.62 22.42 -16.01
C TRP A 315 9.60 21.28 -16.01
N VAL A 316 9.46 20.51 -14.92
CA VAL A 316 8.65 19.29 -14.93
C VAL A 316 7.36 19.46 -14.13
N VAL A 317 7.40 20.12 -12.98
CA VAL A 317 6.22 20.51 -12.22
C VAL A 317 6.64 21.67 -11.30
N ASP A 318 5.92 22.79 -11.29
CA ASP A 318 6.19 23.89 -10.34
C ASP A 318 6.52 23.33 -8.95
N SER A 319 7.65 23.75 -8.35
CA SER A 319 8.18 23.24 -7.06
C SER A 319 7.14 23.15 -5.94
N PHE A 320 6.12 24.01 -6.02
CA PHE A 320 4.95 24.03 -5.16
C PHE A 320 4.08 22.76 -5.26
N THR A 321 3.76 22.30 -6.47
CA THR A 321 2.95 21.10 -6.72
C THR A 321 3.61 19.83 -6.19
N PHE A 322 4.94 19.74 -6.29
CA PHE A 322 5.71 18.58 -5.85
C PHE A 322 5.80 18.51 -4.32
N THR A 323 6.07 19.66 -3.69
CA THR A 323 6.06 19.80 -2.22
C THR A 323 4.67 19.53 -1.66
N GLU A 324 3.59 19.96 -2.32
CA GLU A 324 2.23 19.65 -1.90
C GLU A 324 1.89 18.16 -2.07
N PHE A 325 2.25 17.57 -3.21
CA PHE A 325 1.99 16.15 -3.49
C PHE A 325 2.72 15.23 -2.51
N PHE A 326 4.03 15.40 -2.32
CA PHE A 326 4.81 14.55 -1.41
C PHE A 326 4.69 14.96 0.05
N GLY A 327 4.58 16.27 0.33
CA GLY A 327 4.32 16.77 1.68
C GLY A 327 2.96 16.31 2.22
N TYR A 328 1.97 16.02 1.37
CA TYR A 328 0.73 15.36 1.79
C TYR A 328 0.99 13.96 2.34
N TYR A 329 1.86 13.16 1.71
CA TYR A 329 2.16 11.79 2.14
C TYR A 329 3.13 11.71 3.33
N GLN A 330 3.87 12.78 3.62
CA GLN A 330 4.80 12.84 4.76
C GLN A 330 4.16 13.38 6.05
N ARG A 331 2.93 13.89 6.00
CA ARG A 331 2.24 14.34 7.21
C ARG A 331 1.85 13.12 8.05
N PRO A 332 2.20 13.05 9.35
CA PRO A 332 1.64 12.04 10.23
C PRO A 332 0.10 12.14 10.23
N PHE A 333 -0.57 10.99 10.07
CA PHE A 333 -2.03 10.88 9.98
C PHE A 333 -2.76 11.10 11.30
#